data_AF-A0A699Z4Z3-F1
#
_entry.id   AF-A0A699Z4Z3-F1
#
_cell.length_a   1.000
_cell.length_b   1.000
_cell.length_c   1.000
_cell.angle_alpha   90.00
_cell.angle_beta   90.00
_cell.angle_gamma   90.00
#
_symmetry.space_group_name_H-M   'P 1'
#
loop_
_entity.id
_entity.type
_entity.pdbx_description
1 polymer ?
#
loop_
_entity_poly.entity_id
_entity_poly.type
_entity_poly.pdbx_seq_one_letter_code
_entity_poly.pdbx_strand_id
1 'polypeptide(L)'
;MGALALATEEPTPELLRLRPYGREEPLIMGRMWKHIVVQGLYQLAWMFVCLYGLPEIIPRYYIGERYKPKYYGEQCLERTGDARICNWVLNCGFPVGAETANTAACSLYTERWMPQGLPLPIDAATAVCGAGVPTCPDLTKLVAVQADLQRGLNDDWYRQRHTSLSVLFNAFICMQVANEVASRRLLTNPVFMAVIVITMGLQAIIINFLGSFFK
;
A
#
# COMPACT_ATOMS: atom_id res chain seq x y z
N MET A 1 -15.24 -20.16 9.97
CA MET A 1 -16.13 -21.25 9.51
C MET A 1 -15.40 -22.60 9.36
N GLY A 2 -14.07 -22.67 9.29
CA GLY A 2 -13.36 -23.93 9.04
C GLY A 2 -13.53 -25.03 10.10
N ALA A 3 -13.67 -24.70 11.39
CA ALA A 3 -13.83 -25.72 12.45
C ALA A 3 -15.07 -26.61 12.26
N LEU A 4 -16.18 -26.06 11.76
CA LEU A 4 -17.41 -26.81 11.48
C LEU A 4 -17.23 -27.74 10.28
N ALA A 5 -16.51 -27.29 9.24
CA ALA A 5 -16.26 -28.08 8.04
C ALA A 5 -15.21 -29.17 8.28
N LEU A 6 -14.32 -29.00 9.26
CA LEU A 6 -13.40 -30.04 9.76
C LEU A 6 -14.10 -31.13 10.56
N ALA A 7 -15.19 -30.80 11.27
CA ALA A 7 -15.90 -31.75 12.12
C ALA A 7 -16.78 -32.76 11.37
N THR A 8 -16.99 -32.57 10.06
CA THR A 8 -17.94 -33.38 9.25
C THR A 8 -17.27 -34.46 8.40
N GLU A 9 -15.99 -34.76 8.58
CA GLU A 9 -15.33 -35.86 7.84
C GLU A 9 -15.88 -37.24 8.20
N GLU A 10 -16.10 -38.06 7.17
CA GLU A 10 -16.43 -39.47 7.37
C GLU A 10 -15.21 -40.22 7.93
N PRO A 11 -15.43 -41.16 8.87
CA PRO A 11 -14.34 -41.89 9.50
C PRO A 11 -13.62 -42.77 8.47
N THR A 12 -12.30 -42.65 8.37
CA THR A 12 -11.50 -43.50 7.50
C THR A 12 -11.37 -44.91 8.08
N PRO A 13 -11.49 -45.99 7.27
CA PRO A 13 -11.38 -47.37 7.76
C PRO A 13 -9.98 -47.71 8.32
N GLU A 14 -8.98 -46.84 8.06
CA GLU A 14 -7.64 -46.91 8.63
C GLU A 14 -7.61 -46.58 10.13
N LEU A 15 -8.56 -45.76 10.63
CA LEU A 15 -8.70 -45.43 12.06
C LEU A 15 -8.92 -46.67 12.93
N LEU A 16 -9.61 -47.68 12.39
CA LEU A 16 -9.88 -48.94 13.11
C LEU A 16 -8.64 -49.85 13.21
N ARG A 17 -7.60 -49.60 12.42
CA ARG A 17 -6.33 -50.35 12.45
C ARG A 17 -5.24 -49.66 13.27
N LEU A 18 -5.50 -48.46 13.78
CA LEU A 18 -4.59 -47.72 14.63
C LEU A 18 -4.64 -48.26 16.08
N ARG A 19 -3.49 -48.21 16.77
CA ARG A 19 -3.42 -48.56 18.20
C ARG A 19 -4.19 -47.51 19.01
N PRO A 20 -4.83 -47.90 20.14
CA PRO A 20 -5.55 -46.95 20.99
C PRO A 20 -4.60 -45.90 21.57
N TYR A 21 -5.04 -44.63 21.56
CA TYR A 21 -4.29 -43.51 22.13
C TYR A 21 -4.23 -43.61 23.67
N GLY A 22 -3.04 -43.40 24.25
CA GLY A 22 -2.84 -43.36 25.68
C GLY A 22 -3.44 -42.12 26.35
N ARG A 23 -3.90 -42.25 27.59
CA ARG A 23 -4.54 -41.17 28.36
C ARG A 23 -3.62 -39.97 28.67
N GLU A 24 -2.30 -40.18 28.61
CA GLU A 24 -1.27 -39.14 28.86
C GLU A 24 -0.58 -38.66 27.57
N GLU A 25 -1.06 -39.06 26.39
CA GLU A 25 -0.44 -38.63 25.14
C GLU A 25 -0.76 -37.14 24.84
N PRO A 26 0.23 -36.36 24.38
CA PRO A 26 0.02 -34.95 24.06
C PRO A 26 -0.86 -34.80 22.82
N LEU A 27 -1.91 -33.96 22.93
CA LEU A 27 -2.86 -33.67 21.85
C LEU A 27 -2.18 -33.11 20.57
N ILE A 28 -1.05 -32.42 20.73
CA ILE A 28 -0.27 -31.86 19.62
C ILE A 28 1.05 -32.64 19.52
N MET A 29 1.15 -33.47 18.49
CA MET A 29 2.39 -34.17 18.16
C MET A 29 3.43 -33.20 17.59
N GLY A 30 4.72 -33.49 17.82
CA GLY A 30 5.82 -32.69 17.28
C GLY A 30 5.81 -32.55 15.75
N ARG A 31 5.22 -33.51 15.02
CA ARG A 31 4.99 -33.41 13.57
C ARG A 31 3.96 -32.32 13.22
N MET A 32 2.85 -32.24 13.97
CA MET A 32 1.83 -31.20 13.76
C MET A 32 2.39 -29.80 14.04
N TRP A 33 3.23 -29.67 15.07
CA TRP A 33 3.90 -28.39 15.37
C TRP A 33 4.73 -27.87 14.20
N LYS A 34 5.53 -28.75 13.55
CA LYS A 34 6.31 -28.38 12.36
C LYS A 34 5.42 -27.86 11.23
N HIS A 35 4.28 -28.51 10.97
CA HIS A 35 3.34 -28.06 9.94
C HIS A 35 2.74 -26.69 10.27
N ILE A 36 2.33 -26.46 11.52
CA ILE A 36 1.76 -25.18 11.97
C ILE A 36 2.78 -24.05 11.83
N VAL A 37 4.01 -24.26 12.30
CA VAL A 37 5.07 -23.23 12.26
C VAL A 37 5.48 -22.91 10.82
N VAL A 38 5.71 -23.92 9.98
CA VAL A 38 6.11 -23.72 8.58
C VAL A 38 5.02 -22.95 7.81
N GLN A 39 3.75 -23.34 7.99
CA GLN A 39 2.64 -22.67 7.32
C GLN A 39 2.45 -21.23 7.82
N GLY A 40 2.57 -21.00 9.12
CA GLY A 40 2.48 -19.66 9.70
C GLY A 40 3.59 -18.73 9.20
N LEU A 41 4.83 -19.23 9.11
CA LEU A 41 5.95 -18.47 8.55
C LEU A 41 5.78 -18.20 7.06
N TYR A 42 5.27 -19.18 6.30
CA TYR A 42 4.95 -19.01 4.88
C TYR A 42 3.90 -17.90 4.67
N GLN A 43 2.83 -17.92 5.46
CA GLN A 43 1.80 -16.89 5.42
C GLN A 43 2.33 -15.50 5.79
N LEU A 44 3.13 -15.42 6.84
CA LEU A 44 3.74 -14.18 7.29
C LEU A 44 4.71 -13.61 6.24
N ALA A 45 5.53 -14.46 5.62
CA ALA A 45 6.43 -14.05 4.54
C ALA A 45 5.68 -13.43 3.35
N TRP A 46 4.61 -14.08 2.88
CA TRP A 46 3.80 -13.54 1.79
C TRP A 46 3.07 -12.25 2.15
N MET A 47 2.59 -12.12 3.39
CA MET A 47 1.98 -10.86 3.86
C MET A 47 2.99 -9.71 3.86
N PHE A 48 4.23 -9.96 4.28
CA PHE A 48 5.28 -8.95 4.20
C PHE A 48 5.65 -8.59 2.76
N VAL A 49 5.73 -9.57 1.86
CA VAL A 49 5.95 -9.31 0.43
C VAL A 49 4.80 -8.50 -0.17
N CYS A 50 3.54 -8.80 0.16
CA CYS A 50 2.40 -8.01 -0.31
C CYS A 50 2.34 -6.60 0.30
N LEU A 51 2.79 -6.41 1.54
CA LEU A 51 2.75 -5.10 2.20
C LEU A 51 3.88 -4.18 1.75
N TYR A 52 5.10 -4.72 1.57
CA TYR A 52 6.31 -3.93 1.29
C TYR A 52 6.88 -4.15 -0.11
N GLY A 53 6.76 -5.35 -0.67
CA GLY A 53 7.26 -5.66 -2.02
C GLY A 53 6.29 -5.22 -3.14
N LEU A 54 4.98 -5.40 -2.94
CA LEU A 54 3.97 -4.98 -3.91
C LEU A 54 4.08 -3.50 -4.34
N PRO A 55 4.29 -2.53 -3.43
CA PRO A 55 4.43 -1.12 -3.83
C PRO A 55 5.73 -0.84 -4.61
N GLU A 56 6.79 -1.62 -4.42
CA GLU A 56 8.07 -1.41 -5.13
C GLU A 56 8.11 -2.10 -6.50
N ILE A 57 7.48 -3.28 -6.63
CA ILE A 57 7.57 -4.10 -7.84
C ILE A 57 6.59 -3.61 -8.92
N ILE A 58 5.40 -3.14 -8.53
CA ILE A 58 4.34 -2.81 -9.47
C ILE A 58 4.16 -1.28 -9.53
N PRO A 59 4.40 -0.63 -10.69
CA PRO A 59 4.28 0.82 -10.83
C PRO A 59 2.89 1.37 -10.49
N ARG A 60 1.84 0.56 -10.63
CA ARG A 60 0.46 0.91 -10.22
C ARG A 60 0.26 1.05 -8.72
N TYR A 61 1.11 0.42 -7.89
CA TYR A 61 1.00 0.43 -6.42
C TYR A 61 2.11 1.24 -5.75
N TYR A 62 2.85 2.03 -6.51
CA TYR A 62 3.93 2.86 -5.98
C TYR A 62 3.39 3.93 -5.02
N ILE A 63 3.68 3.78 -3.73
CA ILE A 63 3.20 4.65 -2.65
C ILE A 63 4.41 5.13 -1.85
N GLY A 64 4.73 6.44 -1.86
CA GLY A 64 5.83 6.97 -1.05
C GLY A 64 6.38 8.33 -1.49
N GLU A 65 7.40 8.83 -0.79
CA GLU A 65 8.05 10.12 -1.07
C GLU A 65 8.61 10.25 -2.48
N ARG A 66 9.01 9.13 -3.09
CA ARG A 66 9.54 9.11 -4.46
C ARG A 66 8.44 9.29 -5.53
N TYR A 67 7.16 9.16 -5.18
CA TYR A 67 6.03 9.49 -6.07
C TYR A 67 5.79 11.01 -6.19
N LYS A 68 6.09 11.77 -5.12
CA LYS A 68 5.88 13.22 -5.03
C LYS A 68 6.38 13.99 -6.26
N PRO A 69 7.68 13.95 -6.64
CA PRO A 69 8.18 14.78 -7.75
C PRO A 69 7.49 14.50 -9.08
N LYS A 70 7.13 13.23 -9.34
CA LYS A 70 6.39 12.86 -10.54
C LYS A 70 4.96 13.41 -10.51
N TYR A 71 4.27 13.27 -9.38
CA TYR A 71 2.92 13.79 -9.20
C TYR A 71 2.83 15.31 -9.40
N TYR A 72 3.69 16.07 -8.72
CA TYR A 72 3.74 17.53 -8.91
C TYR A 72 4.09 17.91 -10.34
N GLY A 73 4.91 17.10 -11.03
CA GLY A 73 5.33 17.35 -12.42
C GLY A 73 4.19 17.24 -13.42
N GLU A 74 3.36 16.22 -13.26
CA GLU A 74 2.22 15.96 -14.14
C GLU A 74 1.02 16.86 -13.80
N GLN A 75 0.71 17.04 -12.51
CA GLN A 75 -0.53 17.69 -12.06
C GLN A 75 -0.43 19.21 -11.89
N CYS A 76 0.76 19.78 -11.72
CA CYS A 76 0.89 21.21 -11.43
C CYS A 76 0.40 22.09 -12.58
N LEU A 77 0.81 21.80 -13.82
CA LEU A 77 0.43 22.63 -14.96
C LEU A 77 -1.07 22.53 -15.26
N GLU A 78 -1.65 21.34 -15.11
CA GLU A 78 -3.07 21.09 -15.32
C GLU A 78 -3.96 21.86 -14.33
N ARG A 79 -3.56 21.92 -13.05
CA ARG A 79 -4.32 22.62 -12.00
C ARG A 79 -4.10 24.13 -11.98
N THR A 80 -2.90 24.58 -12.30
CA THR A 80 -2.49 25.97 -12.06
C THR A 80 -2.42 26.80 -13.34
N GLY A 81 -2.04 26.21 -14.47
CA GLY A 81 -1.74 26.93 -15.72
C GLY A 81 -0.45 27.78 -15.69
N ASP A 82 0.14 28.04 -14.52
CA ASP A 82 1.33 28.88 -14.36
C ASP A 82 2.63 28.05 -14.35
N ALA A 83 3.34 28.01 -15.49
CA ALA A 83 4.59 27.26 -15.64
C ALA A 83 5.73 27.73 -14.70
N ARG A 84 5.78 29.02 -14.34
CA ARG A 84 6.78 29.57 -13.41
C ARG A 84 6.64 28.96 -12.01
N ILE A 85 5.41 28.93 -11.49
CA ILE A 85 5.12 28.36 -10.17
C ILE A 85 5.42 26.86 -10.17
N CYS A 86 5.07 26.15 -11.24
CA CYS A 86 5.39 24.72 -11.34
C CYS A 86 6.89 24.43 -11.35
N ASN A 87 7.70 25.26 -12.03
CA ASN A 87 9.14 25.16 -11.95
C ASN A 87 9.66 25.34 -10.50
N TRP A 88 9.09 26.27 -9.75
CA TRP A 88 9.45 26.49 -8.35
C TRP A 88 9.07 25.30 -7.46
N VAL A 89 7.87 24.76 -7.66
CA VAL A 89 7.37 23.60 -6.93
C VAL A 89 8.25 22.36 -7.14
N LEU A 90 8.75 22.18 -8.36
CA LEU A 90 9.52 21.01 -8.76
C LEU A 90 11.01 21.08 -8.42
N ASN A 91 11.62 22.25 -8.56
CA ASN A 91 13.08 22.37 -8.61
C ASN A 91 13.66 23.33 -7.56
N CYS A 92 12.85 24.15 -6.89
CA CYS A 92 13.33 25.19 -5.97
C CYS A 92 13.20 24.82 -4.48
N GLY A 93 12.79 23.60 -4.15
CA GLY A 93 12.66 23.14 -2.76
C GLY A 93 11.32 23.46 -2.08
N PHE A 94 10.32 23.93 -2.84
CA PHE A 94 9.03 24.39 -2.31
C PHE A 94 7.84 23.68 -2.97
N PRO A 95 7.54 22.40 -2.71
CA PRO A 95 7.95 21.56 -1.57
C PRO A 95 8.94 20.44 -1.91
N VAL A 96 9.31 20.27 -3.19
CA VAL A 96 10.25 19.24 -3.65
C VAL A 96 11.42 19.87 -4.42
N GLY A 97 12.49 19.11 -4.62
CA GLY A 97 13.66 19.61 -5.37
C GLY A 97 14.62 20.48 -4.56
N ALA A 98 14.77 20.25 -3.25
CA ALA A 98 15.74 20.97 -2.42
C ALA A 98 17.18 20.80 -2.93
N GLU A 99 17.51 19.64 -3.50
CA GLU A 99 18.83 19.35 -4.08
C GLU A 99 19.13 20.20 -5.33
N THR A 100 18.09 20.54 -6.11
CA THR A 100 18.21 21.35 -7.34
C THR A 100 18.01 22.84 -7.10
N ALA A 101 17.71 23.25 -5.86
CA ALA A 101 17.31 24.61 -5.52
C ALA A 101 18.37 25.68 -5.87
N ASN A 102 19.66 25.35 -5.74
CA ASN A 102 20.78 26.23 -6.07
C ASN A 102 21.37 25.96 -7.47
N THR A 103 20.57 25.35 -8.37
CA THR A 103 21.01 24.98 -9.72
C THR A 103 20.19 25.74 -10.77
N ALA A 104 20.64 25.74 -12.02
CA ALA A 104 19.92 26.34 -13.15
C ALA A 104 18.50 25.76 -13.41
N ALA A 105 18.16 24.63 -12.77
CA ALA A 105 16.83 24.04 -12.83
C ALA A 105 15.77 24.89 -12.10
N CYS A 106 16.17 25.70 -11.11
CA CYS A 106 15.30 26.58 -10.36
C CYS A 106 15.32 27.99 -10.97
N SER A 107 14.23 28.40 -11.63
CA SER A 107 14.11 29.74 -12.24
C SER A 107 14.20 30.86 -11.20
N LEU A 108 13.67 30.63 -9.99
CA LEU A 108 13.76 31.59 -8.88
C LEU A 108 15.21 31.88 -8.47
N TYR A 109 16.06 30.84 -8.48
CA TYR A 109 17.48 30.98 -8.18
C TYR A 109 18.19 31.74 -9.30
N THR A 110 18.00 31.33 -10.56
CA THR A 110 18.68 31.97 -11.70
C THR A 110 18.29 33.43 -11.90
N GLU A 111 17.01 33.77 -11.66
CA GLU A 111 16.51 35.12 -11.88
C GLU A 111 16.90 36.08 -10.76
N ARG A 112 16.91 35.61 -9.49
CA ARG A 112 16.99 36.50 -8.33
C ARG A 112 18.24 36.34 -7.47
N TRP A 113 18.66 35.11 -7.19
CA TRP A 113 19.67 34.81 -6.16
C TRP A 113 21.05 34.54 -6.75
N MET A 114 21.11 33.92 -7.92
CA MET A 114 22.34 33.67 -8.68
C MET A 114 23.11 34.97 -9.00
N PRO A 115 22.48 36.07 -9.46
CA PRO A 115 23.19 37.33 -9.70
C PRO A 115 23.75 37.97 -8.43
N GLN A 116 23.19 37.62 -7.26
CA GLN A 116 23.62 38.14 -5.96
C GLN A 116 24.73 37.27 -5.33
N GLY A 117 25.06 36.12 -5.93
CA GLY A 117 26.02 35.17 -5.37
C GLY A 117 25.55 34.52 -4.07
N LEU A 118 24.25 34.61 -3.75
CA LEU A 118 23.67 34.08 -2.53
C LEU A 118 22.94 32.76 -2.83
N PRO A 119 22.96 31.78 -1.90
CA PRO A 119 22.14 30.58 -2.03
C PRO A 119 20.65 30.92 -1.90
N LEU A 120 19.79 30.08 -2.46
CA LEU A 120 18.35 30.18 -2.28
C LEU A 120 18.00 30.00 -0.79
N PRO A 121 17.27 30.94 -0.16
CA PRO A 121 16.81 30.80 1.22
C PRO A 121 15.86 29.62 1.39
N ILE A 122 15.89 28.98 2.57
CA ILE A 122 14.97 27.89 2.95
C ILE A 122 13.55 28.43 3.22
N ASP A 123 13.43 29.70 3.59
CA ASP A 123 12.14 30.34 3.80
C ASP A 123 11.51 30.77 2.46
N ALA A 124 10.37 30.18 2.12
CA ALA A 124 9.64 30.48 0.87
C ALA A 124 9.31 31.97 0.72
N ALA A 125 9.00 32.65 1.84
CA ALA A 125 8.69 34.07 1.83
C ALA A 125 9.89 34.92 1.38
N THR A 126 11.05 34.68 1.99
CA THR A 126 12.28 35.38 1.62
C THR A 126 12.70 35.01 0.20
N ALA A 127 12.62 33.73 -0.16
CA ALA A 127 13.01 33.24 -1.48
C ALA A 127 12.20 33.87 -2.62
N VAL A 128 10.88 33.99 -2.46
CA VAL A 128 9.95 34.50 -3.49
C VAL A 128 9.81 36.02 -3.43
N CYS A 129 9.57 36.59 -2.25
CA CYS A 129 9.28 38.02 -2.10
C CYS A 129 10.55 38.88 -1.96
N GLY A 130 11.65 38.29 -1.48
CA GLY A 130 12.91 38.98 -1.17
C GLY A 130 13.10 39.24 0.32
N ALA A 131 14.33 39.62 0.68
CA ALA A 131 14.70 39.90 2.06
C ALA A 131 13.83 41.00 2.68
N GLY A 132 13.23 40.72 3.84
CA GLY A 132 12.44 41.67 4.62
C GLY A 132 11.01 41.87 4.15
N VAL A 133 10.53 41.14 3.14
CA VAL A 133 9.15 41.20 2.67
C VAL A 133 8.40 39.94 3.11
N PRO A 134 7.43 40.03 4.04
CA PRO A 134 6.77 38.85 4.61
C PRO A 134 5.74 38.21 3.67
N THR A 135 5.12 39.00 2.77
CA THR A 135 4.09 38.53 1.85
C THR A 135 4.16 39.23 0.51
N CYS A 136 3.83 38.51 -0.57
CA CYS A 136 3.73 39.04 -1.92
C CYS A 136 2.73 38.21 -2.75
N PRO A 137 2.19 38.73 -3.86
CA PRO A 137 1.21 38.01 -4.68
C PRO A 137 1.68 36.63 -5.15
N ASP A 138 2.96 36.52 -5.53
CA ASP A 138 3.55 35.28 -6.00
C ASP A 138 3.69 34.24 -4.88
N LEU A 139 3.98 34.66 -3.64
CA LEU A 139 4.00 33.77 -2.48
C LEU A 139 2.60 33.26 -2.15
N THR A 140 1.59 34.14 -2.18
CA THR A 140 0.19 33.73 -1.93
C THR A 140 -0.25 32.69 -2.96
N LYS A 141 0.10 32.88 -4.24
CA LYS A 141 -0.16 31.89 -5.29
C LYS A 141 0.60 30.58 -5.05
N LEU A 142 1.91 30.64 -4.77
CA LEU A 142 2.73 29.46 -4.52
C LEU A 142 2.17 28.62 -3.35
N VAL A 143 1.82 29.24 -2.24
CA VAL A 143 1.26 28.56 -1.07
C VAL A 143 -0.11 27.96 -1.38
N ALA A 144 -0.96 28.66 -2.14
CA ALA A 144 -2.25 28.13 -2.55
C ALA A 144 -2.11 26.89 -3.45
N VAL A 145 -1.19 26.92 -4.41
CA VAL A 145 -0.90 25.82 -5.34
C VAL A 145 -0.28 24.64 -4.61
N GLN A 146 0.68 24.89 -3.73
CA GLN A 146 1.28 23.86 -2.90
C GLN A 146 0.23 23.18 -2.02
N ALA A 147 -0.66 23.95 -1.40
CA ALA A 147 -1.74 23.39 -0.60
C ALA A 147 -2.73 22.57 -1.44
N ASP A 148 -3.03 23.00 -2.68
CA ASP A 148 -3.92 22.27 -3.57
C ASP A 148 -3.32 20.95 -4.07
N LEU A 149 -2.07 20.98 -4.54
CA LEU A 149 -1.35 19.79 -4.96
C LEU A 149 -1.12 18.83 -3.80
N GLN A 150 -0.85 19.33 -2.60
CA GLN A 150 -0.71 18.50 -1.41
C GLN A 150 -2.03 17.82 -1.02
N ARG A 151 -3.16 18.52 -1.16
CA ARG A 151 -4.50 17.93 -0.94
C ARG A 151 -4.77 16.81 -1.95
N GLY A 152 -4.55 17.07 -3.24
CA GLY A 152 -4.71 16.06 -4.29
C GLY A 152 -3.83 14.84 -4.07
N LEU A 153 -2.56 15.05 -3.72
CA LEU A 153 -1.62 13.97 -3.43
C LEU A 153 -2.10 13.11 -2.26
N ASN A 154 -2.56 13.73 -1.18
CA ASN A 154 -3.06 13.00 -0.01
C ASN A 154 -4.28 12.15 -0.37
N ASP A 155 -5.24 12.71 -1.11
CA ASP A 155 -6.45 11.99 -1.55
C ASP A 155 -6.11 10.75 -2.39
N ASP A 156 -5.17 10.89 -3.33
CA ASP A 156 -4.69 9.78 -4.15
C ASP A 156 -3.95 8.73 -3.31
N TRP A 157 -3.17 9.17 -2.31
CA TRP A 157 -2.47 8.30 -1.38
C TRP A 157 -3.45 7.43 -0.58
N TYR A 158 -4.56 8.01 -0.08
CA TYR A 158 -5.61 7.25 0.60
C TYR A 158 -6.26 6.24 -0.34
N ARG A 159 -6.69 6.65 -1.54
CA ARG A 159 -7.32 5.75 -2.53
C ARG A 159 -6.41 4.57 -2.90
N GLN A 160 -5.12 4.83 -3.10
CA GLN A 160 -4.14 3.79 -3.44
C GLN A 160 -3.88 2.85 -2.26
N ARG A 161 -3.80 3.38 -1.03
CA ARG A 161 -3.67 2.57 0.19
C ARG A 161 -4.85 1.62 0.38
N HIS A 162 -6.08 2.07 0.14
CA HIS A 162 -7.27 1.21 0.18
C HIS A 162 -7.17 0.04 -0.81
N THR A 163 -6.68 0.31 -2.01
CA THR A 163 -6.50 -0.73 -3.03
C THR A 163 -5.44 -1.76 -2.61
N SER A 164 -4.29 -1.31 -2.09
CA SER A 164 -3.24 -2.21 -1.60
C SER A 164 -3.72 -3.08 -0.42
N LEU A 165 -4.51 -2.51 0.49
CA LEU A 165 -5.07 -3.22 1.64
C LEU A 165 -6.10 -4.27 1.19
N SER A 166 -6.91 -3.96 0.18
CA SER A 166 -7.85 -4.91 -0.42
C SER A 166 -7.11 -6.11 -1.03
N VAL A 167 -6.02 -5.87 -1.76
CA VAL A 167 -5.17 -6.96 -2.30
C VAL A 167 -4.62 -7.83 -1.17
N LEU A 168 -4.11 -7.22 -0.09
CA LEU A 168 -3.60 -7.95 1.06
C LEU A 168 -4.69 -8.81 1.72
N PHE A 169 -5.87 -8.24 1.94
CA PHE A 169 -7.02 -8.95 2.51
C PHE A 169 -7.43 -10.14 1.65
N ASN A 170 -7.55 -9.93 0.33
CA ASN A 170 -7.93 -10.99 -0.60
C ASN A 170 -6.87 -12.10 -0.69
N ALA A 171 -5.60 -11.74 -0.76
CA ALA A 171 -4.49 -12.69 -0.75
C ALA A 171 -4.46 -13.51 0.56
N PHE A 172 -4.68 -12.85 1.69
CA PHE A 172 -4.76 -13.49 2.99
C PHE A 172 -5.88 -14.53 3.05
N ILE A 173 -7.07 -14.23 2.52
CA ILE A 173 -8.17 -15.19 2.55
C ILE A 173 -7.96 -16.34 1.56
N CYS A 174 -7.48 -16.07 0.35
CA CYS A 174 -7.08 -17.12 -0.58
C CYS A 174 -6.07 -18.09 0.04
N MET A 175 -5.13 -17.55 0.80
CA MET A 175 -4.13 -18.34 1.51
C MET A 175 -4.70 -19.13 2.68
N GLN A 176 -5.68 -18.59 3.41
CA GLN A 176 -6.40 -19.33 4.45
C GLN A 176 -7.18 -20.52 3.87
N VAL A 177 -7.88 -20.31 2.75
CA VAL A 177 -8.61 -21.39 2.08
C VAL A 177 -7.64 -22.46 1.55
N ALA A 178 -6.50 -22.04 0.96
CA ALA A 178 -5.46 -22.97 0.53
C ALA A 178 -4.85 -23.76 1.70
N ASN A 179 -4.68 -23.12 2.87
CA ASN A 179 -4.22 -23.80 4.08
C ASN A 179 -5.23 -24.86 4.56
N GLU A 180 -6.52 -24.51 4.54
CA GLU A 180 -7.60 -25.43 4.91
C GLU A 180 -7.60 -26.68 4.01
N VAL A 181 -7.38 -26.50 2.70
CA VAL A 181 -7.22 -27.59 1.73
C VAL A 181 -5.94 -28.40 1.98
N ALA A 182 -4.80 -27.75 2.18
CA ALA A 182 -3.51 -28.41 2.38
C ALA A 182 -3.44 -29.24 3.67
N SER A 183 -4.22 -28.85 4.68
CA SER A 183 -4.35 -29.60 5.94
C SER A 183 -5.09 -30.93 5.77
N ARG A 184 -5.77 -31.13 4.64
CA ARG A 184 -6.56 -32.33 4.35
C ARG A 184 -5.87 -33.27 3.36
N ARG A 185 -6.05 -34.57 3.60
CA ARG A 185 -5.63 -35.64 2.68
C ARG A 185 -6.69 -35.99 1.64
N LEU A 186 -7.97 -35.76 1.94
CA LEU A 186 -9.10 -36.12 1.08
C LEU A 186 -10.02 -34.91 0.87
N LEU A 187 -10.18 -34.52 -0.39
CA LEU A 187 -11.01 -33.39 -0.83
C LEU A 187 -12.46 -33.80 -1.14
N THR A 188 -12.85 -35.01 -0.77
CA THR A 188 -14.08 -35.67 -1.25
C THR A 188 -15.34 -35.30 -0.47
N ASN A 189 -15.25 -34.58 0.65
CA ASN A 189 -16.41 -34.26 1.46
C ASN A 189 -17.25 -33.13 0.84
N PRO A 190 -18.52 -33.39 0.47
CA PRO A 190 -19.37 -32.40 -0.20
C PRO A 190 -19.70 -31.19 0.70
N VAL A 191 -19.80 -31.38 2.03
CA VAL A 191 -20.07 -30.27 2.97
C VAL A 191 -18.91 -29.28 2.98
N PHE A 192 -17.68 -29.78 2.89
CA PHE A 192 -16.50 -28.93 2.84
C PHE A 192 -16.38 -28.15 1.54
N MET A 193 -16.59 -28.84 0.41
CA MET A 193 -16.58 -28.19 -0.88
C MET A 193 -17.67 -27.12 -0.95
N ALA A 194 -18.85 -27.37 -0.40
CA ALA A 194 -19.90 -26.36 -0.28
C ALA A 194 -19.45 -25.14 0.53
N VAL A 195 -18.81 -25.33 1.69
CA VAL A 195 -18.30 -24.22 2.52
C VAL A 195 -17.22 -23.43 1.77
N ILE A 196 -16.26 -24.08 1.10
CA ILE A 196 -15.22 -23.38 0.31
C ILE A 196 -15.82 -22.61 -0.86
N VAL A 197 -16.76 -23.21 -1.59
CA VAL A 197 -17.41 -22.55 -2.73
C VAL A 197 -18.24 -21.36 -2.27
N ILE A 198 -18.96 -21.49 -1.15
CA ILE A 198 -19.73 -20.40 -0.57
C ILE A 198 -18.80 -19.29 -0.08
N THR A 199 -17.72 -19.62 0.64
CA THR A 199 -16.78 -18.61 1.13
C THR A 199 -16.10 -17.90 -0.03
N MET A 200 -15.61 -18.60 -1.05
CA MET A 200 -15.02 -17.97 -2.24
C MET A 200 -16.02 -17.20 -3.10
N GLY A 201 -17.27 -17.67 -3.20
CA GLY A 201 -18.33 -16.95 -3.89
C GLY A 201 -18.66 -15.64 -3.18
N LEU A 202 -18.84 -15.67 -1.85
CA LEU A 202 -19.07 -14.47 -1.03
C LEU A 202 -17.87 -13.52 -1.08
N GLN A 203 -16.65 -14.04 -1.06
CA GLN A 203 -15.42 -13.25 -1.24
C GLN A 203 -15.39 -12.53 -2.59
N ALA A 204 -15.66 -13.24 -3.68
CA ALA A 204 -15.70 -12.67 -5.02
C ALA A 204 -16.80 -11.61 -5.15
N ILE A 205 -17.96 -11.82 -4.54
CA ILE A 205 -19.04 -10.84 -4.48
C ILE A 205 -18.59 -9.62 -3.68
N ILE A 206 -17.99 -9.79 -2.50
CA ILE A 206 -17.48 -8.69 -1.68
C ILE A 206 -16.43 -7.88 -2.47
N ILE A 207 -15.52 -8.53 -3.19
CA ILE A 207 -14.50 -7.83 -3.99
C ILE A 207 -15.13 -6.97 -5.08
N ASN A 208 -16.09 -7.52 -5.83
CA ASN A 208 -16.69 -6.82 -6.97
C ASN A 208 -17.76 -5.80 -6.58
N PHE A 209 -18.55 -6.11 -5.55
CA PHE A 209 -19.72 -5.30 -5.16
C PHE A 209 -19.39 -4.31 -4.04
N LEU A 210 -18.60 -4.70 -3.03
CA LEU A 210 -18.23 -3.82 -1.92
C LEU A 210 -17.19 -2.76 -2.37
N GLY A 211 -16.41 -3.04 -3.42
CA GLY A 211 -15.56 -2.05 -4.09
C GLY A 211 -16.33 -0.93 -4.79
N SER A 212 -17.60 -1.15 -5.15
CA SER A 212 -18.48 -0.11 -5.72
C SER A 212 -19.20 0.73 -4.65
N PHE A 213 -19.43 0.15 -3.47
CA PHE A 213 -20.14 0.77 -2.35
C PHE A 213 -19.24 1.65 -1.46
N PHE A 214 -17.93 1.39 -1.46
CA PHE A 214 -16.91 2.15 -0.72
C PHE A 214 -16.09 3.11 -1.63
N LYS A 215 -16.61 3.45 -2.81
CA LYS A 215 -15.96 4.38 -3.75
C LYS A 215 -16.46 5.80 -3.56
#